data_AF-A0A7Y5EXS0-F1
#
_entry.id   AF-A0A7Y5EXS0-F1
#
_cell.length_a   1.000
_cell.length_b   1.000
_cell.length_c   1.000
_cell.angle_alpha   90.00
_cell.angle_beta   90.00
_cell.angle_gamma   90.00
#
_symmetry.space_group_name_H-M   'P 1'
#
loop_
_entity.id
_entity.type
_entity.pdbx_description
1 polymer ?
#
loop_
_entity_poly.entity_id
_entity_poly.type
_entity_poly.pdbx_seq_one_letter_code
_entity_poly.pdbx_strand_id
1 'polypeptide(L)'
;MVVEDSNLSGMDHIKHLFWRAGFGLSAEEWTERRNWSISQAVNHLFEAAKKAKPPVAQSGANTPEDTGQPGKEALLEKIKEERKLVALQGSDWLQRMADPAQSALLERVALFWHGHFACQTRFSLLATAQLNTLRTHALGSFRELTVAMARDVSMIRFLNNQQNRKDRPNENFARELMELFTIGRGNYTEKDVKEAARAFTGWSSNLRGEFLFRPGQHDYGVKTFMGQSGRFDGEDIIDRLLEKRATAEFITRKVYRYFVSEQVDEGIVAGLSKRFYESDYQTETLLREIFESDWFYAPKNMGSKIKSPADLLAGILRKLKIRFENELSLVFVQRALGQVLFNPPNVAGWPV
;
A
#
# COMPACT_ATOMS: atom_id res chain seq x y z
N MET A 1 27.30 18.59 38.36
CA MET A 1 26.12 17.86 37.84
C MET A 1 25.94 18.26 36.39
N VAL A 2 26.52 17.49 35.48
CA VAL A 2 26.25 17.57 34.04
C VAL A 2 26.05 16.12 33.60
N VAL A 3 24.85 15.64 33.86
CA VAL A 3 24.30 14.39 33.33
C VAL A 3 22.88 14.79 32.93
N GLU A 4 22.40 14.33 31.76
CA GLU A 4 21.03 14.51 31.23
C GLU A 4 20.81 15.52 30.09
N ASP A 5 21.55 15.40 28.98
CA ASP A 5 21.01 15.88 27.67
C ASP A 5 21.10 14.80 26.58
N SER A 6 22.16 13.98 26.58
CA SER A 6 22.33 12.90 25.59
C SER A 6 21.29 11.77 25.70
N ASN A 7 20.86 11.41 26.91
CA ASN A 7 19.88 10.34 27.12
C ASN A 7 18.45 10.73 26.70
N LEU A 8 18.09 12.02 26.82
CA LEU A 8 16.77 12.52 26.41
C LEU A 8 16.63 12.51 24.88
N SER A 9 17.69 12.90 24.15
CA SER A 9 17.74 12.82 22.68
C SER A 9 17.56 11.38 22.18
N GLY A 10 18.25 10.40 22.77
CA GLY A 10 18.11 8.99 22.36
C GLY A 10 16.70 8.42 22.58
N MET A 11 16.07 8.75 23.71
CA MET A 11 14.70 8.35 24.01
C MET A 11 13.69 8.94 23.02
N ASP A 12 13.88 10.18 22.60
CA ASP A 12 13.01 10.82 21.61
C ASP A 12 13.23 10.27 20.20
N HIS A 13 14.45 9.83 19.85
CA HIS A 13 14.70 9.12 18.59
C HIS A 13 13.95 7.77 18.54
N ILE A 14 13.94 7.00 19.63
CA ILE A 14 13.17 5.75 19.71
C ILE A 14 11.68 6.01 19.53
N LYS A 15 11.11 7.00 20.22
CA LYS A 15 9.70 7.38 20.02
C LYS A 15 9.44 7.74 18.57
N HIS A 16 10.30 8.58 17.98
CA HIS A 16 10.17 9.01 16.59
C HIS A 16 10.14 7.81 15.64
N LEU A 17 11.10 6.89 15.77
CA LEU A 17 11.17 5.68 14.96
C LEU A 17 9.87 4.87 15.03
N PHE A 18 9.39 4.54 16.23
CA PHE A 18 8.17 3.73 16.36
C PHE A 18 6.89 4.45 15.92
N TRP A 19 6.86 5.79 15.96
CA TRP A 19 5.77 6.56 15.36
C TRP A 19 5.79 6.53 13.83
N ARG A 20 6.98 6.54 13.22
CA ARG A 20 7.11 6.57 11.74
C ARG A 20 7.07 5.19 11.10
N ALA A 21 7.71 4.21 11.74
CA ALA A 21 7.78 2.85 11.28
C ALA A 21 6.61 1.99 11.77
N GLY A 22 5.85 2.42 12.78
CA GLY A 22 4.70 1.71 13.32
C GLY A 22 3.59 2.69 13.68
N PHE A 23 2.84 2.45 14.76
CA PHE A 23 1.77 3.36 15.22
C PHE A 23 2.07 3.89 16.63
N GLY A 24 3.35 4.13 16.91
CA GLY A 24 3.86 4.42 18.25
C GLY A 24 4.02 3.16 19.10
N LEU A 25 4.22 3.37 20.41
CA LEU A 25 4.41 2.32 21.41
C LEU A 25 3.27 2.37 22.44
N SER A 26 2.85 1.21 22.93
CA SER A 26 2.06 1.14 24.17
C SER A 26 2.92 1.55 25.38
N ALA A 27 2.29 1.75 26.54
CA ALA A 27 3.01 2.07 27.78
C ALA A 27 3.99 0.95 28.20
N GLU A 28 3.62 -0.30 27.97
CA GLU A 28 4.44 -1.47 28.27
C GLU A 28 5.63 -1.56 27.31
N GLU A 29 5.36 -1.47 26.00
CA GLU A 29 6.43 -1.50 25.01
C GLU A 29 7.41 -0.33 25.20
N TRP A 30 6.92 0.84 25.62
CA TRP A 30 7.77 1.97 25.96
C TRP A 30 8.71 1.65 27.13
N THR A 31 8.21 0.99 28.17
CA THR A 31 9.01 0.62 29.33
C THR A 31 10.13 -0.36 28.96
N GLU A 32 9.84 -1.30 28.06
CA GLU A 32 10.80 -2.31 27.59
C GLU A 32 11.83 -1.76 26.58
N ARG A 33 11.43 -0.81 25.73
CA ARG A 33 12.19 -0.46 24.52
C ARG A 33 12.82 0.93 24.55
N ARG A 34 12.48 1.80 25.51
CA ARG A 34 12.97 3.20 25.58
C ARG A 34 14.50 3.35 25.61
N ASN A 35 15.22 2.31 26.05
CA ASN A 35 16.68 2.31 26.17
C ASN A 35 17.36 1.50 25.06
N TRP A 36 16.61 1.03 24.05
CA TRP A 36 17.22 0.35 22.91
C TRP A 36 18.04 1.33 22.07
N SER A 37 19.09 0.82 21.43
CA SER A 37 19.72 1.53 20.33
C SER A 37 18.81 1.55 19.09
N ILE A 38 19.04 2.50 18.18
CA ILE A 38 18.31 2.57 16.91
C ILE A 38 18.45 1.26 16.12
N SER A 39 19.67 0.72 16.01
CA SER A 39 19.90 -0.54 15.28
C SER A 39 19.12 -1.71 15.89
N GLN A 40 19.04 -1.82 17.22
CA GLN A 40 18.22 -2.84 17.87
C GLN A 40 16.73 -2.66 17.56
N ALA A 41 16.22 -1.42 17.61
CA ALA A 41 14.82 -1.13 17.32
C ALA A 41 14.45 -1.38 15.85
N VAL A 42 15.31 -0.96 14.91
CA VAL A 42 15.14 -1.24 13.47
C VAL A 42 15.12 -2.74 13.23
N ASN A 43 16.12 -3.48 13.72
CA ASN A 43 16.18 -4.93 13.53
C ASN A 43 14.95 -5.64 14.12
N HIS A 44 14.48 -5.22 15.30
CA HIS A 44 13.26 -5.75 15.89
C HIS A 44 12.04 -5.56 14.99
N LEU A 45 11.85 -4.37 14.41
CA LEU A 45 10.71 -4.08 13.53
C LEU A 45 10.67 -4.98 12.29
N PHE A 46 11.81 -5.17 11.64
CA PHE A 46 11.92 -6.02 10.44
C PHE A 46 11.79 -7.51 10.77
N GLU A 47 12.38 -7.99 11.87
CA GLU A 47 12.22 -9.38 12.30
C GLU A 47 10.79 -9.71 12.74
N ALA A 48 10.09 -8.76 13.37
CA ALA A 48 8.68 -8.92 13.68
C ALA A 48 7.82 -9.02 12.42
N ALA A 49 8.13 -8.24 11.37
CA ALA A 49 7.43 -8.30 10.08
C ALA A 49 7.52 -9.68 9.42
N LYS A 50 8.69 -10.33 9.46
CA LYS A 50 8.90 -11.68 8.89
C LYS A 50 8.04 -12.77 9.56
N LYS A 51 7.62 -12.56 10.81
CA LYS A 51 6.86 -13.53 11.62
C LYS A 51 5.35 -13.24 11.64
N ALA A 52 4.91 -12.19 10.95
CA ALA A 52 3.53 -11.74 11.01
C ALA A 52 2.58 -12.74 10.35
N LYS A 53 1.41 -12.95 10.97
CA LYS A 53 0.38 -13.84 10.45
C LYS A 53 -0.59 -13.06 9.54
N PRO A 54 -1.07 -13.65 8.44
CA PRO A 54 -2.00 -12.98 7.54
C PRO A 54 -3.38 -12.76 8.20
N PRO A 55 -4.08 -11.67 7.88
CA PRO A 55 -5.50 -11.53 8.16
C PRO A 55 -6.35 -12.57 7.44
N VAL A 56 -7.40 -12.95 8.13
CA VAL A 56 -8.46 -13.83 7.63
C VAL A 56 -9.67 -12.97 7.28
N ALA A 57 -10.47 -13.46 6.34
CA ALA A 57 -11.67 -12.75 5.92
C ALA A 57 -12.75 -12.79 7.01
N GLN A 58 -13.64 -11.81 6.98
CA GLN A 58 -14.81 -11.76 7.84
C GLN A 58 -15.72 -12.98 7.64
N SER A 59 -16.26 -13.52 8.73
CA SER A 59 -17.24 -14.61 8.68
C SER A 59 -18.47 -14.21 7.85
N GLY A 60 -18.93 -15.10 6.98
CA GLY A 60 -20.07 -14.85 6.10
C GLY A 60 -19.75 -14.06 4.82
N ALA A 61 -18.46 -13.80 4.54
CA ALA A 61 -18.04 -13.21 3.27
C ALA A 61 -18.33 -14.16 2.10
N ASN A 62 -18.98 -13.62 1.07
CA ASN A 62 -19.38 -14.38 -0.11
C ASN A 62 -18.38 -14.18 -1.26
N THR A 63 -18.30 -15.15 -2.15
CA THR A 63 -17.61 -14.93 -3.43
C THR A 63 -18.46 -14.01 -4.32
N PRO A 64 -17.86 -13.32 -5.29
CA PRO A 64 -18.65 -12.53 -6.24
C PRO A 64 -19.58 -13.38 -7.11
N GLU A 65 -19.35 -14.69 -7.24
CA GLU A 65 -20.22 -15.64 -7.95
C GLU A 65 -21.52 -15.90 -7.18
N ASP A 66 -21.48 -15.89 -5.84
CA ASP A 66 -22.63 -16.15 -4.96
C ASP A 66 -23.70 -15.03 -5.01
N THR A 67 -23.44 -13.96 -5.77
CA THR A 67 -24.40 -12.88 -6.04
C THR A 67 -25.33 -13.17 -7.24
N GLY A 68 -25.27 -14.35 -7.84
CA GLY A 68 -26.10 -14.79 -8.99
C GLY A 68 -27.61 -14.92 -8.73
N GLN A 69 -28.39 -14.29 -9.63
CA GLN A 69 -29.88 -14.17 -9.77
C GLN A 69 -30.79 -14.31 -8.53
N PRO A 70 -30.64 -13.49 -7.48
CA PRO A 70 -31.79 -13.13 -6.65
C PRO A 70 -32.69 -12.14 -7.41
N GLY A 71 -33.96 -12.01 -7.02
CA GLY A 71 -34.75 -10.83 -7.40
C GLY A 71 -34.00 -9.53 -7.07
N LYS A 72 -34.29 -8.43 -7.77
CA LYS A 72 -33.58 -7.14 -7.65
C LYS A 72 -33.35 -6.71 -6.19
N GLU A 73 -34.33 -6.95 -5.31
CA GLU A 73 -34.25 -6.65 -3.87
C GLU A 73 -33.21 -7.48 -3.13
N ALA A 74 -33.19 -8.80 -3.33
CA ALA A 74 -32.22 -9.67 -2.67
C ALA A 74 -30.78 -9.46 -3.18
N LEU A 75 -30.60 -9.01 -4.43
CA LEU A 75 -29.28 -8.58 -4.91
C LEU A 75 -28.81 -7.30 -4.21
N LEU A 76 -29.70 -6.32 -4.00
CA LEU A 76 -29.37 -5.07 -3.31
C LEU A 76 -28.98 -5.33 -1.85
N GLU A 77 -29.71 -6.21 -1.15
CA GLU A 77 -29.37 -6.59 0.23
C GLU A 77 -28.02 -7.31 0.32
N LYS A 78 -27.70 -8.24 -0.61
CA LYS A 78 -26.37 -8.87 -0.67
C LYS A 78 -25.25 -7.85 -0.87
N ILE A 79 -25.43 -6.88 -1.77
CA ILE A 79 -24.45 -5.81 -2.01
C ILE A 79 -24.26 -4.95 -0.74
N LYS A 80 -25.35 -4.66 -0.03
CA LYS A 80 -25.30 -3.88 1.22
C LYS A 80 -24.56 -4.63 2.33
N GLU A 81 -24.81 -5.92 2.48
CA GLU A 81 -24.09 -6.75 3.46
C GLU A 81 -22.61 -6.86 3.12
N GLU A 82 -22.23 -7.10 1.87
CA GLU A 82 -20.82 -7.15 1.47
C GLU A 82 -20.09 -5.82 1.71
N ARG A 83 -20.73 -4.67 1.44
CA ARG A 83 -20.16 -3.35 1.77
C ARG A 83 -19.94 -3.18 3.27
N LYS A 84 -20.85 -3.69 4.10
CA LYS A 84 -20.69 -3.70 5.55
C LYS A 84 -19.52 -4.59 5.96
N LEU A 85 -19.39 -5.79 5.37
CA LEU A 85 -18.28 -6.69 5.64
C LEU A 85 -16.91 -6.10 5.21
N VAL A 86 -16.84 -5.38 4.09
CA VAL A 86 -15.63 -4.64 3.69
C VAL A 86 -15.27 -3.57 4.73
N ALA A 87 -16.24 -2.82 5.23
CA ALA A 87 -16.00 -1.81 6.26
C ALA A 87 -15.54 -2.44 7.58
N LEU A 88 -16.11 -3.58 7.97
CA LEU A 88 -15.67 -4.35 9.14
C LEU A 88 -14.24 -4.91 8.94
N GLN A 89 -13.89 -5.37 7.73
CA GLN A 89 -12.52 -5.77 7.40
C GLN A 89 -11.53 -4.61 7.57
N GLY A 90 -11.94 -3.39 7.23
CA GLY A 90 -11.17 -2.17 7.53
C GLY A 90 -10.98 -1.93 9.03
N SER A 91 -12.05 -2.08 9.82
CA SER A 91 -11.98 -1.98 11.28
C SER A 91 -11.08 -3.05 11.92
N ASP A 92 -11.15 -4.31 11.47
CA ASP A 92 -10.25 -5.38 11.93
C ASP A 92 -8.79 -5.00 11.64
N TRP A 93 -8.51 -4.52 10.43
CA TRP A 93 -7.16 -4.13 10.08
C TRP A 93 -6.64 -2.96 10.94
N LEU A 94 -7.49 -1.98 11.25
CA LEU A 94 -7.14 -0.88 12.15
C LEU A 94 -6.85 -1.37 13.59
N GLN A 95 -7.59 -2.37 14.06
CA GLN A 95 -7.29 -3.02 15.34
C GLN A 95 -5.96 -3.78 15.30
N ARG A 96 -5.63 -4.44 14.18
CA ARG A 96 -4.32 -5.09 13.99
C ARG A 96 -3.17 -4.08 14.01
N MET A 97 -3.34 -2.90 13.42
CA MET A 97 -2.35 -1.80 13.50
C MET A 97 -2.10 -1.37 14.96
N ALA A 98 -3.15 -1.41 15.78
CA ALA A 98 -3.09 -1.02 17.18
C ALA A 98 -2.55 -2.12 18.11
N ASP A 99 -2.69 -3.39 17.75
CA ASP A 99 -2.34 -4.53 18.59
C ASP A 99 -0.81 -4.72 18.74
N PRO A 100 -0.26 -4.69 19.98
CA PRO A 100 1.15 -4.97 20.23
C PRO A 100 1.64 -6.37 19.82
N ALA A 101 0.72 -7.34 19.67
CA ALA A 101 1.05 -8.68 19.22
C ALA A 101 1.27 -8.79 17.69
N GLN A 102 0.89 -7.76 16.92
CA GLN A 102 1.07 -7.71 15.47
C GLN A 102 2.32 -6.91 15.08
N SER A 103 2.81 -7.11 13.84
CA SER A 103 3.93 -6.33 13.33
C SER A 103 3.48 -4.93 12.88
N ALA A 104 3.77 -3.92 13.71
CA ALA A 104 3.45 -2.54 13.38
C ALA A 104 4.13 -2.05 12.09
N LEU A 105 5.36 -2.50 11.81
CA LEU A 105 6.06 -2.17 10.56
C LEU A 105 5.33 -2.71 9.34
N LEU A 106 4.96 -3.99 9.38
CA LEU A 106 4.27 -4.60 8.26
C LEU A 106 2.95 -3.88 7.95
N GLU A 107 2.15 -3.58 8.98
CA GLU A 107 0.89 -2.86 8.78
C GLU A 107 1.10 -1.43 8.30
N ARG A 108 2.13 -0.73 8.80
CA ARG A 108 2.46 0.64 8.40
C ARG A 108 2.85 0.72 6.92
N VAL A 109 3.66 -0.22 6.45
CA VAL A 109 4.09 -0.30 5.05
C VAL A 109 2.95 -0.81 4.16
N ALA A 110 2.16 -1.77 4.60
CA ALA A 110 0.95 -2.18 3.89
C ALA A 110 -0.06 -1.02 3.76
N LEU A 111 -0.21 -0.17 4.78
CA LEU A 111 -1.06 1.03 4.72
C LEU A 111 -0.52 2.05 3.70
N PHE A 112 0.80 2.23 3.61
CA PHE A 112 1.42 3.05 2.57
C PHE A 112 1.06 2.52 1.18
N TRP A 113 1.27 1.22 0.94
CA TRP A 113 0.99 0.61 -0.37
C TRP A 113 -0.51 0.56 -0.70
N HIS A 114 -1.38 0.39 0.29
CA HIS A 114 -2.83 0.50 0.12
C HIS A 114 -3.27 1.92 -0.28
N GLY A 115 -2.58 2.95 0.23
CA GLY A 115 -2.77 4.34 -0.25
C GLY A 115 -2.17 4.57 -1.64
N HIS A 116 -1.07 3.91 -1.97
CA HIS A 116 -0.38 4.03 -3.25
C HIS A 116 -1.14 3.36 -4.39
N PHE A 117 -1.53 2.09 -4.22
CA PHE A 117 -2.33 1.29 -5.15
C PHE A 117 -3.82 1.34 -4.74
N ALA A 118 -4.34 2.56 -4.60
CA ALA A 118 -5.68 2.77 -4.09
C ALA A 118 -6.73 2.18 -5.02
N CYS A 119 -7.59 1.31 -4.49
CA CYS A 119 -8.75 0.82 -5.20
C CYS A 119 -9.93 0.59 -4.26
N GLN A 120 -11.14 0.64 -4.81
CA GLN A 120 -12.33 0.23 -4.10
C GLN A 120 -12.67 -1.23 -4.43
N THR A 121 -13.16 -1.96 -3.44
CA THR A 121 -13.76 -3.27 -3.65
C THR A 121 -15.14 -3.36 -3.03
N ARG A 122 -15.96 -4.22 -3.62
CA ARG A 122 -17.34 -4.45 -3.18
C ARG A 122 -17.51 -5.73 -2.39
N PHE A 123 -16.45 -6.52 -2.22
CA PHE A 123 -16.49 -7.86 -1.64
C PHE A 123 -15.42 -7.99 -0.56
N SER A 124 -15.81 -8.47 0.61
CA SER A 124 -14.90 -8.57 1.76
C SER A 124 -13.74 -9.53 1.48
N LEU A 125 -13.99 -10.67 0.82
CA LEU A 125 -12.94 -11.61 0.41
C LEU A 125 -11.85 -10.95 -0.44
N LEU A 126 -12.24 -10.06 -1.36
CA LEU A 126 -11.29 -9.35 -2.22
C LEU A 126 -10.53 -8.25 -1.47
N ALA A 127 -11.14 -7.62 -0.46
CA ALA A 127 -10.45 -6.68 0.43
C ALA A 127 -9.35 -7.40 1.23
N THR A 128 -9.68 -8.55 1.81
CA THR A 128 -8.72 -9.38 2.55
C THR A 128 -7.61 -9.90 1.63
N ALA A 129 -7.95 -10.39 0.44
CA ALA A 129 -6.98 -10.88 -0.54
C ALA A 129 -5.99 -9.79 -0.97
N GLN A 130 -6.49 -8.58 -1.24
CA GLN A 130 -5.63 -7.43 -1.56
C GLN A 130 -4.73 -7.07 -0.38
N LEU A 131 -5.27 -6.98 0.84
CA LEU A 131 -4.46 -6.70 2.03
C LEU A 131 -3.36 -7.75 2.22
N ASN A 132 -3.66 -9.03 2.03
CA ASN A 132 -2.67 -10.10 2.09
C ASN A 132 -1.61 -9.99 1.00
N THR A 133 -1.98 -9.57 -0.21
CA THR A 133 -1.05 -9.29 -1.31
C THR A 133 -0.10 -8.15 -0.93
N LEU A 134 -0.65 -7.03 -0.47
CA LEU A 134 0.12 -5.86 -0.04
C LEU A 134 1.07 -6.21 1.10
N ARG A 135 0.64 -7.01 2.08
CA ARG A 135 1.48 -7.47 3.19
C ARG A 135 2.59 -8.40 2.71
N THR A 136 2.27 -9.36 1.85
CA THR A 136 3.25 -10.32 1.32
C THR A 136 4.42 -9.62 0.64
N HIS A 137 4.14 -8.59 -0.15
CA HIS A 137 5.16 -7.85 -0.90
C HIS A 137 5.61 -6.55 -0.24
N ALA A 138 5.10 -6.21 0.96
CA ALA A 138 5.27 -4.89 1.58
C ALA A 138 6.75 -4.46 1.70
N LEU A 139 7.61 -5.40 2.10
CA LEU A 139 9.03 -5.19 2.33
C LEU A 139 9.92 -5.77 1.23
N GLY A 140 9.33 -6.40 0.21
CA GLY A 140 10.05 -7.04 -0.89
C GLY A 140 10.30 -6.11 -2.07
N SER A 141 10.41 -6.72 -3.25
CA SER A 141 10.62 -6.02 -4.52
C SER A 141 9.36 -5.24 -4.93
N PHE A 142 9.54 -3.96 -5.27
CA PHE A 142 8.49 -3.16 -5.87
C PHE A 142 8.01 -3.71 -7.21
N ARG A 143 8.88 -4.40 -7.96
CA ARG A 143 8.51 -5.09 -9.22
C ARG A 143 7.44 -6.13 -8.94
N GLU A 144 7.72 -7.04 -8.00
CA GLU A 144 6.79 -8.11 -7.63
C GLU A 144 5.48 -7.55 -7.08
N LEU A 145 5.54 -6.51 -6.24
CA LEU A 145 4.35 -5.81 -5.76
C LEU A 145 3.54 -5.24 -6.92
N THR A 146 4.17 -4.58 -7.89
CA THR A 146 3.50 -3.96 -9.04
C THR A 146 2.84 -5.02 -9.92
N VAL A 147 3.52 -6.14 -10.19
CA VAL A 147 2.95 -7.28 -10.93
C VAL A 147 1.78 -7.90 -10.16
N ALA A 148 1.93 -8.11 -8.85
CA ALA A 148 0.88 -8.66 -8.01
C ALA A 148 -0.36 -7.76 -8.00
N MET A 149 -0.18 -6.44 -7.91
CA MET A 149 -1.28 -5.46 -7.97
C MET A 149 -1.88 -5.33 -9.37
N ALA A 150 -1.12 -5.54 -10.45
CA ALA A 150 -1.66 -5.61 -11.80
C ALA A 150 -2.57 -6.84 -12.03
N ARG A 151 -2.32 -7.92 -11.27
CA ARG A 151 -3.14 -9.15 -11.26
C ARG A 151 -4.24 -9.15 -10.20
N ASP A 152 -4.21 -8.20 -9.25
CA ASP A 152 -5.19 -8.10 -8.17
C ASP A 152 -6.61 -7.85 -8.72
N VAL A 153 -7.57 -8.64 -8.22
CA VAL A 153 -8.93 -8.63 -8.77
C VAL A 153 -9.71 -7.37 -8.39
N SER A 154 -9.44 -6.78 -7.22
CA SER A 154 -10.03 -5.50 -6.87
C SER A 154 -9.52 -4.42 -7.82
N MET A 155 -8.22 -4.38 -8.10
CA MET A 155 -7.61 -3.43 -9.05
C MET A 155 -8.14 -3.62 -10.49
N ILE A 156 -8.15 -4.85 -10.99
CA ILE A 156 -8.69 -5.18 -12.32
C ILE A 156 -10.10 -4.65 -12.47
N ARG A 157 -10.98 -4.94 -11.49
CA ARG A 157 -12.39 -4.54 -11.54
C ARG A 157 -12.58 -3.04 -11.36
N PHE A 158 -11.80 -2.41 -10.49
CA PHE A 158 -11.88 -0.98 -10.21
C PHE A 158 -11.48 -0.14 -11.42
N LEU A 159 -10.43 -0.55 -12.15
CA LEU A 159 -9.95 0.15 -13.34
C LEU A 159 -10.48 -0.41 -14.66
N ASN A 160 -11.46 -1.32 -14.59
CA ASN A 160 -12.14 -1.93 -15.75
C ASN A 160 -11.21 -2.69 -16.71
N ASN A 161 -10.10 -3.26 -16.22
CA ASN A 161 -9.15 -4.00 -17.06
C ASN A 161 -9.74 -5.32 -17.59
N GLN A 162 -10.75 -5.90 -16.93
CA GLN A 162 -11.52 -7.05 -17.45
C GLN A 162 -12.24 -6.76 -18.78
N GLN A 163 -12.36 -5.49 -19.16
CA GLN A 163 -12.93 -5.05 -20.43
C GLN A 163 -11.86 -4.77 -21.51
N ASN A 164 -10.58 -4.90 -21.16
CA ASN A 164 -9.43 -4.64 -22.03
C ASN A 164 -9.18 -5.83 -22.97
N ARG A 165 -9.55 -5.68 -24.24
CA ARG A 165 -9.46 -6.74 -25.26
C ARG A 165 -8.72 -6.22 -26.48
N LYS A 166 -8.08 -7.12 -27.23
CA LYS A 166 -7.28 -6.77 -28.42
C LYS A 166 -8.02 -5.93 -29.47
N ASP A 167 -9.33 -6.14 -29.61
CA ASP A 167 -10.22 -5.41 -30.52
C ASP A 167 -10.74 -4.09 -29.94
N ARG A 168 -10.67 -3.93 -28.61
CA ARG A 168 -11.07 -2.72 -27.89
C ARG A 168 -10.16 -2.47 -26.66
N PRO A 169 -8.92 -2.01 -26.87
CA PRO A 169 -8.00 -1.74 -25.76
C PRO A 169 -8.57 -0.70 -24.81
N ASN A 170 -8.47 -0.95 -23.50
CA ASN A 170 -8.86 -0.02 -22.44
C ASN A 170 -7.61 0.57 -21.79
N GLU A 171 -7.42 1.87 -21.97
CA GLU A 171 -6.24 2.60 -21.52
C GLU A 171 -6.21 2.90 -20.02
N ASN A 172 -7.33 2.75 -19.31
CA ASN A 172 -7.46 3.24 -17.94
C ASN A 172 -6.39 2.67 -17.02
N PHE A 173 -6.28 1.34 -16.91
CA PHE A 173 -5.24 0.71 -16.07
C PHE A 173 -3.82 1.12 -16.47
N ALA A 174 -3.52 1.14 -17.78
CA ALA A 174 -2.19 1.49 -18.28
C ALA A 174 -1.81 2.95 -17.95
N ARG A 175 -2.78 3.86 -18.02
CA ARG A 175 -2.58 5.27 -17.65
C ARG A 175 -2.29 5.40 -16.17
N GLU A 176 -3.11 4.80 -15.31
CA GLU A 176 -2.91 4.88 -13.85
C GLU A 176 -1.61 4.20 -13.40
N LEU A 177 -1.25 3.07 -14.03
CA LEU A 177 0.01 2.38 -13.79
C LEU A 177 1.20 3.32 -13.98
N MET A 178 1.25 4.05 -15.10
CA MET A 178 2.35 4.98 -15.38
C MET A 178 2.25 6.25 -14.54
N GLU A 179 1.05 6.81 -14.42
CA GLU A 179 0.83 8.14 -13.88
C GLU A 179 0.94 8.20 -12.36
N LEU A 180 0.30 7.26 -11.66
CA LEU A 180 0.11 7.30 -10.22
C LEU A 180 0.93 6.24 -9.49
N PHE A 181 1.16 5.11 -10.16
CA PHE A 181 1.76 3.94 -9.54
C PHE A 181 3.24 3.74 -9.87
N THR A 182 3.79 4.31 -10.93
CA THR A 182 5.19 4.06 -11.30
C THR A 182 5.98 5.32 -11.66
N ILE A 183 5.97 5.74 -12.92
CA ILE A 183 6.94 6.72 -13.45
C ILE A 183 6.51 8.18 -13.23
N GLY A 184 5.25 8.43 -12.90
CA GLY A 184 4.72 9.77 -12.67
C GLY A 184 4.36 10.52 -13.96
N ARG A 185 3.51 11.54 -13.81
CA ARG A 185 3.12 12.46 -14.89
C ARG A 185 4.35 13.11 -15.54
N GLY A 186 4.32 13.23 -16.87
CA GLY A 186 5.35 13.92 -17.65
C GLY A 186 6.51 13.04 -18.12
N ASN A 187 6.55 11.77 -17.71
CA ASN A 187 7.64 10.83 -18.06
C ASN A 187 7.23 9.76 -19.10
N TYR A 188 6.05 9.87 -19.70
CA TYR A 188 5.53 8.97 -20.74
C TYR A 188 4.70 9.76 -21.75
N THR A 189 4.50 9.18 -22.93
CA THR A 189 3.66 9.76 -23.98
C THR A 189 2.29 9.10 -24.05
N GLU A 190 1.34 9.76 -24.72
CA GLU A 190 0.03 9.16 -25.00
C GLU A 190 0.13 7.87 -25.83
N LYS A 191 1.16 7.77 -26.68
CA LYS A 191 1.44 6.54 -27.43
C LYS A 191 1.85 5.41 -26.48
N ASP A 192 2.66 5.70 -25.46
CA ASP A 192 3.06 4.70 -24.47
C ASP A 192 1.83 4.15 -23.72
N VAL A 193 0.83 4.98 -23.42
CA VAL A 193 -0.44 4.55 -22.80
C VAL A 193 -1.16 3.53 -23.68
N LYS A 194 -1.32 3.83 -24.96
CA LYS A 194 -2.00 2.94 -25.92
C LYS A 194 -1.28 1.62 -26.07
N GLU A 195 0.05 1.66 -26.16
CA GLU A 195 0.88 0.47 -26.37
C GLU A 195 0.94 -0.39 -25.10
N ALA A 196 0.99 0.23 -23.92
CA ALA A 196 0.83 -0.48 -22.64
C ALA A 196 -0.57 -1.09 -22.50
N ALA A 197 -1.63 -0.37 -22.88
CA ALA A 197 -2.99 -0.89 -22.84
C ALA A 197 -3.15 -2.18 -23.66
N ARG A 198 -2.55 -2.21 -24.86
CA ARG A 198 -2.49 -3.40 -25.71
C ARG A 198 -1.77 -4.57 -25.02
N ALA A 199 -0.69 -4.32 -24.29
CA ALA A 199 0.05 -5.34 -23.53
C ALA A 199 -0.74 -5.94 -22.36
N PHE A 200 -1.65 -5.17 -21.74
CA PHE A 200 -2.53 -5.69 -20.68
C PHE A 200 -3.83 -6.34 -21.17
N THR A 201 -4.06 -6.42 -22.49
CA THR A 201 -5.27 -7.07 -23.02
C THR A 201 -5.37 -8.53 -22.57
N GLY A 202 -6.59 -8.99 -22.31
CA GLY A 202 -6.84 -10.36 -21.85
C GLY A 202 -6.57 -10.62 -20.37
N TRP A 203 -5.98 -9.68 -19.62
CA TRP A 203 -5.91 -9.77 -18.15
C TRP A 203 -7.28 -9.48 -17.55
N SER A 204 -7.86 -10.44 -16.85
CA SER A 204 -9.26 -10.40 -16.40
C SER A 204 -9.39 -11.04 -15.02
N SER A 205 -10.57 -10.94 -14.43
CA SER A 205 -11.00 -11.80 -13.32
C SER A 205 -12.17 -12.69 -13.75
N ASN A 206 -12.36 -13.83 -13.08
CA ASN A 206 -13.61 -14.60 -13.17
C ASN A 206 -14.65 -14.12 -12.14
N LEU A 207 -15.82 -14.76 -12.12
CA LEU A 207 -16.89 -14.44 -11.17
C LEU A 207 -16.53 -14.83 -9.73
N ARG A 208 -15.72 -15.87 -9.52
CA ARG A 208 -15.22 -16.29 -8.19
C ARG A 208 -14.27 -15.29 -7.54
N GLY A 209 -13.77 -14.32 -8.31
CA GLY A 209 -12.83 -13.34 -7.80
C GLY A 209 -11.38 -13.79 -7.94
N GLU A 210 -11.08 -14.62 -8.94
CA GLU A 210 -9.73 -15.10 -9.25
C GLU A 210 -9.22 -14.41 -10.52
N PHE A 211 -7.90 -14.18 -10.58
CA PHE A 211 -7.23 -13.70 -11.79
C PHE A 211 -7.32 -14.75 -12.90
N LEU A 212 -7.52 -14.28 -14.13
CA LEU A 212 -7.56 -15.12 -15.33
C LEU A 212 -6.93 -14.36 -16.50
N PHE A 213 -5.93 -14.96 -17.14
CA PHE A 213 -5.50 -14.54 -18.46
C PHE A 213 -6.37 -15.18 -19.54
N ARG A 214 -6.84 -14.38 -20.50
CA ARG A 214 -7.68 -14.81 -21.63
C ARG A 214 -6.89 -14.71 -22.94
N PRO A 215 -6.16 -15.77 -23.36
CA PRO A 215 -5.30 -15.74 -24.53
C PRO A 215 -6.01 -15.26 -25.81
N GLY A 216 -7.27 -15.67 -26.02
CA GLY A 216 -8.03 -15.28 -27.20
C GLY A 216 -8.35 -13.77 -27.29
N GLN A 217 -8.31 -13.06 -26.16
CA GLN A 217 -8.56 -11.62 -26.06
C GLN A 217 -7.28 -10.78 -26.02
N HIS A 218 -6.10 -11.42 -25.97
CA HIS A 218 -4.82 -10.72 -25.90
C HIS A 218 -4.30 -10.33 -27.30
N ASP A 219 -3.66 -9.17 -27.38
CA ASP A 219 -2.96 -8.66 -28.56
C ASP A 219 -1.48 -9.10 -28.52
N TYR A 220 -1.14 -10.13 -29.30
CA TYR A 220 0.24 -10.61 -29.46
C TYR A 220 1.07 -9.82 -30.49
N GLY A 221 0.51 -8.75 -31.04
CA GLY A 221 1.18 -7.88 -31.99
C GLY A 221 2.40 -7.18 -31.38
N VAL A 222 3.26 -6.69 -32.27
CA VAL A 222 4.40 -5.85 -31.89
C VAL A 222 3.88 -4.54 -31.31
N LYS A 223 4.49 -4.12 -30.20
CA LYS A 223 4.19 -2.91 -29.47
C LYS A 223 5.44 -2.06 -29.37
N THR A 224 5.31 -0.73 -29.43
CA THR A 224 6.42 0.21 -29.28
C THR A 224 6.23 1.02 -28.02
N PHE A 225 6.99 0.69 -26.98
CA PHE A 225 6.85 1.30 -25.66
C PHE A 225 8.18 1.90 -25.20
N MET A 226 8.18 3.17 -24.81
CA MET A 226 9.37 3.91 -24.37
C MET A 226 10.57 3.80 -25.33
N GLY A 227 10.29 3.92 -26.63
CA GLY A 227 11.29 3.95 -27.69
C GLY A 227 11.84 2.59 -28.14
N GLN A 228 11.35 1.47 -27.61
CA GLN A 228 11.73 0.14 -28.10
C GLN A 228 10.51 -0.63 -28.57
N SER A 229 10.71 -1.52 -29.54
CA SER A 229 9.65 -2.34 -30.12
C SER A 229 9.87 -3.81 -29.82
N GLY A 230 8.80 -4.52 -29.47
CA GLY A 230 8.84 -5.94 -29.13
C GLY A 230 7.44 -6.52 -29.01
N ARG A 231 7.33 -7.84 -28.85
CA ARG A 231 6.05 -8.49 -28.55
C ARG A 231 5.79 -8.46 -27.05
N PHE A 232 5.70 -7.25 -26.50
CA PHE A 232 5.59 -7.02 -25.06
C PHE A 232 4.24 -7.48 -24.51
N ASP A 233 4.27 -8.09 -23.34
CA ASP A 233 3.11 -8.33 -22.47
C ASP A 233 3.06 -7.35 -21.28
N GLY A 234 2.12 -7.54 -20.36
CA GLY A 234 1.94 -6.65 -19.22
C GLY A 234 3.12 -6.62 -18.24
N GLU A 235 3.84 -7.73 -18.08
CA GLU A 235 5.03 -7.76 -17.21
C GLU A 235 6.21 -7.08 -17.89
N ASP A 236 6.39 -7.27 -19.21
CA ASP A 236 7.40 -6.54 -19.98
C ASP A 236 7.20 -5.01 -19.85
N ILE A 237 5.95 -4.53 -19.85
CA ILE A 237 5.67 -3.10 -19.65
C ILE A 237 6.11 -2.62 -18.25
N ILE A 238 5.86 -3.42 -17.21
CA ILE A 238 6.28 -3.11 -15.84
C ILE A 238 7.80 -3.04 -15.74
N ASP A 239 8.50 -4.01 -16.33
CA ASP A 239 9.96 -4.08 -16.29
C ASP A 239 10.59 -2.85 -16.94
N ARG A 240 10.05 -2.45 -18.10
CA ARG A 240 10.50 -1.28 -18.83
C ARG A 240 10.22 0.04 -18.11
N LEU A 241 9.14 0.11 -17.34
CA LEU A 241 8.88 1.25 -16.46
C LEU A 241 9.93 1.32 -15.35
N LEU A 242 10.31 0.17 -14.79
CA LEU A 242 11.29 0.06 -13.71
C LEU A 242 12.73 0.30 -14.19
N GLU A 243 13.05 0.11 -15.48
CA GLU A 243 14.32 0.53 -16.08
C GLU A 243 14.54 2.05 -16.07
N LYS A 244 13.49 2.85 -15.85
CA LYS A 244 13.60 4.32 -15.79
C LYS A 244 13.91 4.78 -14.37
N ARG A 245 15.01 5.52 -14.21
CA ARG A 245 15.38 6.18 -12.93
C ARG A 245 14.26 7.07 -12.36
N ALA A 246 13.47 7.70 -13.23
CA ALA A 246 12.31 8.50 -12.85
C ALA A 246 11.28 7.70 -12.00
N THR A 247 11.15 6.39 -12.21
CA THR A 247 10.29 5.51 -11.39
C THR A 247 10.84 5.40 -9.98
N ALA A 248 12.14 5.12 -9.82
CA ALA A 248 12.76 5.09 -8.49
C ALA A 248 12.63 6.44 -7.78
N GLU A 249 12.89 7.56 -8.46
CA GLU A 249 12.73 8.91 -7.90
C GLU A 249 11.29 9.20 -7.46
N PHE A 250 10.30 8.82 -8.28
CA PHE A 250 8.89 9.00 -7.97
C PHE A 250 8.48 8.23 -6.72
N ILE A 251 8.82 6.94 -6.66
CA ILE A 251 8.48 6.07 -5.52
C ILE A 251 9.21 6.50 -4.26
N THR A 252 10.52 6.74 -4.34
CA THR A 252 11.32 7.21 -3.20
C THR A 252 10.79 8.53 -2.66
N ARG A 253 10.35 9.47 -3.51
CA ARG A 253 9.73 10.72 -3.06
C ARG A 253 8.42 10.48 -2.30
N LYS A 254 7.58 9.53 -2.74
CA LYS A 254 6.36 9.13 -2.01
C LYS A 254 6.70 8.47 -0.67
N VAL A 255 7.69 7.57 -0.63
CA VAL A 255 8.18 6.94 0.61
C VAL A 255 8.72 8.00 1.56
N TYR A 256 9.53 8.95 1.08
CA TYR A 256 10.07 10.03 1.90
C TYR A 256 8.96 10.89 2.52
N ARG A 257 7.97 11.32 1.75
CA ARG A 257 6.81 12.07 2.30
C ARG A 257 6.03 11.29 3.35
N TYR A 258 5.87 9.99 3.11
CA TYR A 258 5.11 9.14 4.01
C TYR A 258 5.86 8.80 5.31
N PHE A 259 7.16 8.51 5.24
CA PHE A 259 7.97 8.02 6.38
C PHE A 259 8.85 9.07 7.04
N VAL A 260 9.16 10.18 6.36
CA VAL A 260 10.02 11.26 6.88
C VAL A 260 9.26 12.57 7.07
N SER A 261 8.97 13.31 5.99
CA SER A 261 8.45 14.69 6.07
C SER A 261 7.76 15.11 4.79
N GLU A 262 6.69 15.91 4.89
CA GLU A 262 6.03 16.52 3.71
C GLU A 262 6.97 17.47 2.95
N GLN A 263 7.89 18.13 3.66
CA GLN A 263 8.93 18.94 3.04
C GLN A 263 10.05 18.02 2.55
N VAL A 264 10.05 17.77 1.23
CA VAL A 264 11.00 16.87 0.58
C VAL A 264 12.38 17.50 0.49
N ASP A 265 13.40 16.77 0.93
CA ASP A 265 14.80 17.09 0.72
C ASP A 265 15.29 16.35 -0.53
N GLU A 266 15.33 17.04 -1.67
CA GLU A 266 15.63 16.43 -2.97
C GLU A 266 17.06 15.86 -3.05
N GLY A 267 18.00 16.38 -2.25
CA GLY A 267 19.36 15.80 -2.17
C GLY A 267 19.35 14.42 -1.52
N ILE A 268 18.60 14.25 -0.44
CA ILE A 268 18.42 12.95 0.23
C ILE A 268 17.64 11.99 -0.68
N VAL A 269 16.55 12.44 -1.30
CA VAL A 269 15.76 11.62 -2.24
C VAL A 269 16.60 11.14 -3.43
N ALA A 270 17.47 11.98 -3.99
CA ALA A 270 18.37 11.57 -5.07
C ALA A 270 19.31 10.43 -4.65
N GLY A 271 19.88 10.51 -3.43
CA GLY A 271 20.73 9.45 -2.89
C GLY A 271 19.97 8.15 -2.63
N LEU A 272 18.80 8.24 -1.98
CA LEU A 272 17.94 7.10 -1.67
C LEU A 272 17.41 6.43 -2.95
N SER A 273 16.96 7.20 -3.92
CA SER A 273 16.39 6.66 -5.18
C SER A 273 17.45 5.95 -6.02
N LYS A 274 18.70 6.44 -6.02
CA LYS A 274 19.82 5.73 -6.65
C LYS A 274 20.00 4.34 -6.05
N ARG A 275 20.06 4.22 -4.72
CA ARG A 275 20.25 2.93 -4.05
C ARG A 275 19.02 2.02 -4.14
N PHE A 276 17.83 2.59 -4.12
CA PHE A 276 16.59 1.86 -4.36
C PHE A 276 16.55 1.26 -5.77
N TYR A 277 17.01 2.01 -6.78
CA TYR A 277 17.16 1.51 -8.14
C TYR A 277 18.24 0.41 -8.22
N GLU A 278 19.41 0.62 -7.63
CA GLU A 278 20.54 -0.32 -7.63
C GLU A 278 20.27 -1.61 -6.86
N SER A 279 19.36 -1.58 -5.88
CA SER A 279 18.95 -2.76 -5.13
C SER A 279 17.90 -3.60 -5.86
N ASP A 280 17.52 -3.25 -7.09
CA ASP A 280 16.37 -3.84 -7.80
C ASP A 280 15.04 -3.59 -7.06
N TYR A 281 14.87 -2.34 -6.63
CA TYR A 281 13.66 -1.82 -5.99
C TYR A 281 13.24 -2.56 -4.70
N GLN A 282 14.20 -2.90 -3.84
CA GLN A 282 13.92 -3.55 -2.56
C GLN A 282 13.44 -2.55 -1.51
N THR A 283 12.18 -2.72 -1.05
CA THR A 283 11.55 -1.80 -0.09
C THR A 283 12.21 -1.87 1.29
N GLU A 284 12.58 -3.06 1.76
CA GLU A 284 13.33 -3.23 3.02
C GLU A 284 14.64 -2.44 3.01
N THR A 285 15.41 -2.51 1.93
CA THR A 285 16.68 -1.77 1.80
C THR A 285 16.47 -0.27 1.93
N LEU A 286 15.48 0.28 1.22
CA LEU A 286 15.16 1.71 1.27
C LEU A 286 14.72 2.14 2.68
N LEU A 287 13.85 1.37 3.33
CA LEU A 287 13.33 1.73 4.65
C LEU A 287 14.37 1.60 5.77
N ARG A 288 15.21 0.55 5.73
CA ARG A 288 16.33 0.41 6.68
C ARG A 288 17.26 1.60 6.60
N GLU A 289 17.63 1.98 5.38
CA GLU A 289 18.50 3.12 5.19
C GLU A 289 17.90 4.42 5.75
N ILE A 290 16.61 4.67 5.52
CA ILE A 290 15.93 5.83 6.09
C ILE A 290 15.98 5.77 7.62
N PHE A 291 15.60 4.65 8.22
CA PHE A 291 15.48 4.52 9.67
C PHE A 291 16.82 4.47 10.40
N GLU A 292 17.91 4.08 9.74
CA GLU A 292 19.25 4.02 10.34
C GLU A 292 20.06 5.32 10.13
N SER A 293 19.55 6.25 9.31
CA SER A 293 20.25 7.49 9.01
C SER A 293 20.09 8.56 10.10
N ASP A 294 21.17 9.27 10.45
CA ASP A 294 21.14 10.36 11.43
C ASP A 294 20.20 11.51 11.03
N TRP A 295 20.12 11.84 9.74
CA TRP A 295 19.26 12.93 9.24
C TRP A 295 17.77 12.66 9.46
N PHE A 296 17.36 11.39 9.59
CA PHE A 296 15.98 11.02 9.89
C PHE A 296 15.55 11.54 11.26
N TYR A 297 16.50 11.57 12.21
CA TYR A 297 16.32 12.06 13.57
C TYR A 297 16.67 13.55 13.73
N ALA A 298 16.91 14.28 12.64
CA ALA A 298 17.13 15.71 12.73
C ALA A 298 15.86 16.43 13.23
N PRO A 299 15.99 17.54 14.00
CA PRO A 299 14.83 18.26 14.55
C PRO A 299 13.78 18.67 13.51
N LYS A 300 14.18 18.96 12.27
CA LYS A 300 13.26 19.29 11.15
C LYS A 300 12.32 18.14 10.75
N ASN A 301 12.71 16.89 11.02
CA ASN A 301 11.99 15.67 10.65
C ASN A 301 11.23 15.06 11.83
N MET A 302 11.60 15.40 13.06
CA MET A 302 10.94 14.91 14.27
C MET A 302 9.68 15.72 14.59
N GLY A 303 8.54 15.03 14.76
CA GLY A 303 7.27 15.67 15.13
C GLY A 303 6.66 16.57 14.06
N SER A 304 7.19 16.57 12.83
CA SER A 304 6.78 17.48 11.75
C SER A 304 5.61 16.98 10.90
N LYS A 305 5.18 15.72 11.06
CA LYS A 305 4.01 15.18 10.33
C LYS A 305 2.72 15.26 11.12
N ILE A 306 1.69 15.71 10.40
CA ILE A 306 0.30 15.49 10.76
C ILE A 306 -0.05 14.04 10.39
N LYS A 307 -0.69 13.33 11.31
CA LYS A 307 -1.12 11.94 11.09
C LYS A 307 -2.37 11.90 10.22
N SER A 308 -2.43 10.93 9.32
CA SER A 308 -3.70 10.59 8.65
C SER A 308 -4.72 10.07 9.68
N PRO A 309 -6.02 10.14 9.41
CA PRO A 309 -7.03 9.60 10.31
C PRO A 309 -6.80 8.15 10.76
N ALA A 310 -6.40 7.25 9.84
CA ALA A 310 -6.11 5.85 10.19
C ALA A 310 -4.89 5.73 11.12
N ASP A 311 -3.82 6.48 10.86
CA ASP A 311 -2.63 6.53 11.72
C ASP A 311 -2.98 7.06 13.12
N LEU A 312 -3.73 8.17 13.18
CA LEU A 312 -4.20 8.76 14.43
C LEU A 312 -5.02 7.76 15.25
N LEU A 313 -6.01 7.11 14.62
CA LEU A 313 -6.87 6.15 15.30
C LEU A 313 -6.06 4.94 15.80
N ALA A 314 -5.25 4.31 14.95
CA ALA A 314 -4.41 3.18 15.35
C ALA A 314 -3.49 3.55 16.53
N GLY A 315 -2.89 4.74 16.50
CA GLY A 315 -2.04 5.23 17.59
C GLY A 315 -2.80 5.49 18.90
N ILE A 316 -4.01 6.04 18.84
CA ILE A 316 -4.86 6.23 20.03
C ILE A 316 -5.27 4.88 20.62
N LEU A 317 -5.76 3.96 19.79
CA LEU A 317 -6.16 2.61 20.19
C LEU A 317 -4.99 1.88 20.88
N ARG A 318 -3.80 1.94 20.29
CA ARG A 318 -2.58 1.31 20.82
C ARG A 318 -2.19 1.88 22.17
N LYS A 319 -2.15 3.21 22.29
CA LYS A 319 -1.66 3.89 23.49
C LYS A 319 -2.62 3.78 24.67
N LEU A 320 -3.92 3.87 24.40
CA LEU A 320 -4.97 3.82 25.42
C LEU A 320 -5.52 2.41 25.67
N LYS A 321 -5.10 1.41 24.89
CA LYS A 321 -5.60 0.03 24.94
C LYS A 321 -7.11 -0.06 24.79
N ILE A 322 -7.69 0.82 23.98
CA ILE A 322 -9.13 0.84 23.74
C ILE A 322 -9.48 -0.33 22.83
N ARG A 323 -10.48 -1.10 23.24
CA ARG A 323 -11.15 -2.10 22.40
C ARG A 323 -12.61 -1.68 22.23
N PHE A 324 -13.08 -1.73 20.99
CA PHE A 324 -14.47 -1.43 20.68
C PHE A 324 -15.29 -2.72 20.82
N GLU A 325 -16.30 -2.71 21.70
CA GLU A 325 -17.23 -3.84 21.82
C GLU A 325 -18.07 -4.03 20.56
N ASN A 326 -18.44 -2.92 19.92
CA ASN A 326 -19.12 -2.91 18.63
C ASN A 326 -18.18 -2.38 17.55
N GLU A 327 -17.75 -3.26 16.63
CA GLU A 327 -16.85 -2.92 15.54
C GLU A 327 -17.42 -1.86 14.57
N LEU A 328 -18.75 -1.75 14.48
CA LEU A 328 -19.39 -0.71 13.65
C LEU A 328 -19.15 0.70 14.21
N SER A 329 -18.96 0.85 15.52
CA SER A 329 -18.60 2.13 16.14
C SER A 329 -17.30 2.69 15.55
N LEU A 330 -16.31 1.82 15.31
CA LEU A 330 -15.04 2.22 14.71
C LEU A 330 -15.21 2.62 13.23
N VAL A 331 -16.16 2.02 12.51
CA VAL A 331 -16.53 2.44 11.15
C VAL A 331 -17.13 3.85 11.15
N PHE A 332 -17.99 4.18 12.13
CA PHE A 332 -18.56 5.53 12.25
C PHE A 332 -17.48 6.59 12.49
N VAL A 333 -16.50 6.30 13.34
CA VAL A 333 -15.37 7.22 13.59
C VAL A 333 -14.52 7.39 12.34
N GLN A 334 -14.19 6.31 11.63
CA GLN A 334 -13.48 6.38 10.33
C GLN A 334 -14.20 7.28 9.31
N ARG A 335 -15.52 7.16 9.21
CA ARG A 335 -16.35 8.00 8.32
C ARG A 335 -16.30 9.47 8.75
N ALA A 336 -16.44 9.75 10.05
CA ALA A 336 -16.41 11.11 10.57
C ALA A 336 -15.06 11.82 10.30
N LEU A 337 -13.96 11.06 10.30
CA LEU A 337 -12.62 11.59 9.99
C LEU A 337 -12.26 11.54 8.50
N GLY A 338 -13.12 11.00 7.63
CA GLY A 338 -12.93 11.02 6.18
C GLY A 338 -12.00 9.94 5.60
N GLN A 339 -11.60 8.92 6.39
CA GLN A 339 -10.77 7.82 5.90
C GLN A 339 -11.35 6.47 6.32
N VAL A 340 -12.06 5.81 5.41
CA VAL A 340 -12.54 4.44 5.56
C VAL A 340 -11.66 3.53 4.72
N LEU A 341 -10.95 2.58 5.34
CA LEU A 341 -10.06 1.65 4.63
C LEU A 341 -10.84 0.83 3.58
N PHE A 342 -10.16 0.46 2.48
CA PHE A 342 -10.73 -0.17 1.27
C PHE A 342 -11.76 0.69 0.50
N ASN A 343 -11.96 1.95 0.89
CA ASN A 343 -12.88 2.88 0.23
C ASN A 343 -12.20 4.24 -0.05
N PRO A 344 -11.16 4.28 -0.91
CA PRO A 344 -10.51 5.54 -1.27
C PRO A 344 -11.46 6.47 -2.04
N PRO A 345 -11.28 7.79 -1.94
CA PRO A 345 -12.14 8.75 -2.65
C PRO A 345 -11.96 8.69 -4.18
N ASN A 346 -10.77 8.34 -4.66
CA ASN A 346 -10.46 8.12 -6.08
C ASN A 346 -9.20 7.24 -6.23
N VAL A 347 -8.76 7.00 -7.47
CA VAL A 347 -7.58 6.17 -7.80
C VAL A 347 -6.24 6.73 -7.30
N ALA A 348 -6.16 8.03 -7.02
CA ALA A 348 -4.97 8.63 -6.39
C ALA A 348 -4.91 8.41 -4.87
N GLY A 349 -5.90 7.72 -4.28
CA GLY A 349 -5.94 7.41 -2.86
C GLY A 349 -6.49 8.56 -2.02
N TRP A 350 -6.05 8.64 -0.77
CA TRP A 350 -6.45 9.71 0.15
C TRP A 350 -5.52 10.92 -0.02
N PRO A 351 -6.05 12.16 0.08
CA PRO A 351 -5.21 13.34 0.17
C PRO A 351 -4.20 13.18 1.31
N VAL A 352 -2.94 13.44 1.02
CA VAL A 352 -1.84 13.38 1.99
C VAL A 352 -1.63 14.76 2.60
#